data_AF-D5GEB5-F1
#
_entry.id   AF-D5GEB5-F1
#
_cell.length_a   1.000
_cell.length_b   1.000
_cell.length_c   1.000
_cell.angle_alpha   90.00
_cell.angle_beta   90.00
_cell.angle_gamma   90.00
#
_symmetry.space_group_name_H-M   'P 1'
#
loop_
_entity.id
_entity.type
_entity.pdbx_description
1 polymer ?
#
loop_
_entity_poly.entity_id
_entity_poly.type
_entity_poly.pdbx_seq_one_letter_code
_entity_poly.pdbx_strand_id
1 'polypeptide(L)'
;MADTLRLAPESLSMAYVYLHRYNRWASEESCSPLDDHTLCLASLSLSTKATESPRRLRELLVPAYAHLHPSSPPLTFPSPLYDSLRSTVVAAELLLLRVLRFDLRVPLPYDFLPRFLEKVLPPVATPGEEECAETKIVDICETALGREVWSVVGRVMTSYKICNFFPARSVAAACLFHVALKRGLRIGDGSVKEWVKRLTGGKVEHEDFVEALEEIDNLCGASSQVRHQAGRETLRVG
;
A
#
# COMPACT_ATOMS: atom_id res chain seq x y z
N MET A 1 9.28 -4.43 -12.54
CA MET A 1 10.21 -5.02 -11.55
C MET A 1 9.49 -5.66 -10.37
N ALA A 2 8.51 -5.00 -9.74
CA ALA A 2 7.78 -5.55 -8.59
C ALA A 2 7.21 -6.96 -8.82
N ASP A 3 6.56 -7.20 -9.97
CA ASP A 3 5.98 -8.51 -10.32
C ASP A 3 7.03 -9.63 -10.44
N THR A 4 8.23 -9.29 -10.90
CA THR A 4 9.35 -10.22 -11.03
C THR A 4 9.92 -10.61 -9.67
N LEU A 5 9.93 -9.67 -8.71
CA LEU A 5 10.55 -9.84 -7.39
C LEU A 5 9.65 -10.56 -6.39
N ARG A 6 8.34 -10.70 -6.67
CA ARG A 6 7.35 -11.35 -5.80
C ARG A 6 7.48 -10.88 -4.33
N LEU A 7 7.61 -9.56 -4.16
CA LEU A 7 7.71 -8.94 -2.84
C LEU A 7 6.35 -8.88 -2.17
N ALA A 8 6.36 -8.83 -0.84
CA ALA A 8 5.15 -8.58 -0.08
C ALA A 8 4.62 -7.18 -0.42
N PRO A 9 3.29 -6.99 -0.58
CA PRO A 9 2.71 -5.70 -0.95
C PRO A 9 3.05 -4.60 0.08
N GLU A 10 3.21 -4.95 1.35
CA GLU A 10 3.65 -4.06 2.43
C GLU A 10 5.04 -3.50 2.15
N SER A 11 5.98 -4.35 1.73
CA SER A 11 7.34 -3.95 1.38
C SER A 11 7.36 -3.03 0.16
N LEU A 12 6.46 -3.25 -0.80
CA LEU A 12 6.32 -2.39 -1.98
C LEU A 12 5.75 -1.02 -1.60
N SER A 13 4.68 -0.98 -0.82
CA SER A 13 4.10 0.30 -0.36
C SER A 13 5.07 1.09 0.50
N MET A 14 5.84 0.42 1.37
CA MET A 14 6.89 1.08 2.14
C MET A 14 8.00 1.65 1.24
N ALA A 15 8.38 0.95 0.16
CA ALA A 15 9.34 1.48 -0.80
C ALA A 15 8.82 2.75 -1.49
N TYR A 16 7.54 2.80 -1.86
CA TYR A 16 6.93 4.02 -2.41
C TYR A 16 6.95 5.17 -1.42
N VAL A 17 6.67 4.93 -0.14
CA VAL A 17 6.79 5.95 0.92
C VAL A 17 8.20 6.51 0.98
N TYR A 18 9.24 5.66 0.91
CA TYR A 18 10.64 6.11 0.91
C TYR A 18 10.98 6.92 -0.34
N LEU A 19 10.53 6.50 -1.52
CA LEU A 19 10.69 7.25 -2.77
C LEU A 19 10.06 8.63 -2.69
N HIS A 20 8.82 8.73 -2.19
CA HIS A 20 8.11 9.99 -2.05
C HIS A 20 8.80 10.94 -1.07
N ARG A 21 9.25 10.42 0.08
CA ARG A 21 10.00 11.21 1.07
C ARG A 21 11.34 11.70 0.50
N TYR A 22 12.06 10.85 -0.23
CA TYR A 22 13.30 11.25 -0.89
C TYR A 22 13.06 12.32 -1.95
N ASN A 23 12.08 12.15 -2.83
CA ASN A 23 11.79 13.12 -3.90
C ASN A 23 11.37 14.48 -3.35
N ARG A 24 10.63 14.49 -2.23
CA ARG A 24 10.31 15.72 -1.51
C ARG A 24 11.59 16.40 -1.00
N TRP A 25 12.46 15.66 -0.33
CA TRP A 25 13.75 16.19 0.15
C TRP A 25 14.63 16.70 -1.01
N ALA A 26 14.72 15.96 -2.11
CA ALA A 26 15.50 16.33 -3.29
C ALA A 26 14.98 17.62 -3.94
N SER A 27 13.65 17.82 -3.94
CA SER A 27 13.02 19.06 -4.40
C SER A 27 13.27 20.24 -3.45
N GLU A 28 13.35 20.01 -2.13
CA GLU A 28 13.61 21.05 -1.12
C GLU A 28 15.08 21.51 -1.18
N GLU A 29 16.02 20.59 -1.34
CA GLU A 29 17.46 20.87 -1.42
C GLU A 29 17.96 21.21 -2.83
N SER A 30 17.10 21.13 -3.86
CA SER A 30 17.46 21.28 -5.28
C SER A 30 18.63 20.38 -5.73
N CYS A 31 18.74 19.19 -5.13
CA CYS A 31 19.83 18.25 -5.36
C CYS A 31 19.30 16.81 -5.44
N SER A 32 19.67 16.07 -6.49
CA SER A 32 19.42 14.62 -6.57
C SER A 32 20.74 13.87 -6.79
N PRO A 33 21.43 13.46 -5.72
CA PRO A 33 22.71 12.75 -5.82
C PRO A 33 22.56 11.30 -6.31
N LEU A 34 21.34 10.72 -6.24
CA LEU A 34 21.04 9.36 -6.69
C LEU A 34 20.25 9.39 -8.01
N ASP A 35 20.56 8.45 -8.90
CA ASP A 35 19.73 8.14 -10.05
C ASP A 35 18.48 7.35 -9.63
N ASP A 36 17.41 7.50 -10.41
CA ASP A 36 16.09 6.91 -10.10
C ASP A 36 16.16 5.38 -9.92
N HIS A 37 17.00 4.69 -10.69
CA HIS A 37 17.11 3.24 -10.63
C HIS A 37 17.83 2.77 -9.36
N THR A 38 18.95 3.40 -9.00
CA THR A 38 19.65 3.13 -7.73
C THR A 38 18.78 3.50 -6.54
N LEU A 39 18.08 4.63 -6.60
CA LEU A 39 17.14 5.04 -5.57
C LEU A 39 16.02 4.00 -5.38
N CYS A 40 15.43 3.50 -6.47
CA CYS A 40 14.41 2.45 -6.41
C CYS A 40 14.96 1.17 -5.78
N LEU A 41 16.16 0.74 -6.16
CA LEU A 41 16.79 -0.47 -5.61
C LEU A 41 17.15 -0.32 -4.13
N ALA A 42 17.67 0.84 -3.73
CA ALA A 42 17.95 1.17 -2.34
C ALA A 42 16.65 1.18 -1.51
N SER A 43 15.59 1.82 -2.03
CA SER A 43 14.28 1.88 -1.37
C SER A 43 13.66 0.50 -1.18
N LEU A 44 13.71 -0.37 -2.20
CA LEU A 44 13.25 -1.76 -2.12
C LEU A 44 14.08 -2.60 -1.15
N SER A 45 15.41 -2.46 -1.18
CA SER A 45 16.28 -3.18 -0.24
C SER A 45 16.04 -2.74 1.20
N LEU A 46 15.78 -1.46 1.42
CA LEU A 46 15.53 -0.93 2.76
C LEU A 46 14.14 -1.31 3.26
N SER A 47 13.12 -1.26 2.39
CA SER A 47 11.73 -1.56 2.76
C SER A 47 11.52 -3.02 3.15
N THR A 48 12.19 -3.96 2.46
CA THR A 48 12.15 -5.38 2.82
C THR A 48 12.76 -5.64 4.20
N LYS A 49 13.78 -4.88 4.61
CA LYS A 49 14.34 -4.94 5.96
C LYS A 49 13.40 -4.32 7.00
N ALA A 50 12.77 -3.20 6.66
CA ALA A 50 11.84 -2.50 7.56
C ALA A 50 10.53 -3.28 7.81
N THR A 51 10.08 -4.05 6.82
CA THR A 51 8.86 -4.88 6.86
C THR A 51 9.12 -6.34 7.25
N GLU A 52 10.26 -6.62 7.90
CA GLU A 52 10.62 -7.94 8.43
C GLU A 52 10.62 -9.09 7.39
N SER A 53 10.78 -8.74 6.11
CA SER A 53 10.84 -9.68 4.98
C SER A 53 12.14 -9.53 4.17
N PRO A 54 13.32 -9.55 4.82
CA PRO A 54 14.58 -9.17 4.19
C PRO A 54 14.90 -10.08 3.00
N ARG A 55 15.30 -9.46 1.89
CA ARG A 55 15.79 -10.14 0.67
C ARG A 55 17.29 -9.96 0.53
N ARG A 56 17.95 -10.93 -0.10
CA ARG A 56 19.38 -10.79 -0.42
C ARG A 56 19.51 -9.76 -1.54
N LEU A 57 20.51 -8.87 -1.47
CA LEU A 57 20.76 -7.87 -2.53
C LEU A 57 20.89 -8.50 -3.92
N ARG A 58 21.42 -9.73 -4.02
CA ARG A 58 21.47 -10.50 -5.28
C ARG A 58 20.09 -10.69 -5.92
N GLU A 59 19.07 -10.98 -5.11
CA GLU A 59 17.70 -11.24 -5.57
C GLU A 59 17.03 -9.97 -6.10
N LEU A 60 17.51 -8.79 -5.70
CA LEU A 60 17.05 -7.50 -6.22
C LEU A 60 17.89 -7.07 -7.45
N LEU A 61 19.21 -7.16 -7.34
CA LEU A 61 20.17 -6.69 -8.36
C LEU A 61 20.13 -7.49 -9.66
N VAL A 62 20.04 -8.82 -9.59
CA VAL A 62 20.07 -9.66 -10.81
C VAL A 62 18.85 -9.40 -11.71
N PRO A 63 17.61 -9.44 -11.20
CA PRO A 63 16.44 -9.09 -12.02
C PRO A 63 16.48 -7.62 -12.46
N ALA A 64 17.01 -6.73 -11.63
CA ALA A 64 17.14 -5.32 -11.98
C ALA A 64 18.09 -5.08 -13.14
N TYR A 65 19.25 -5.72 -13.12
CA TYR A 65 20.22 -5.63 -14.19
C TYR A 65 19.65 -6.18 -15.50
N ALA A 66 18.98 -7.33 -15.46
CA ALA A 66 18.32 -7.91 -16.63
C ALA A 66 17.20 -7.02 -17.19
N HIS A 67 16.47 -6.31 -16.32
CA HIS A 67 15.43 -5.38 -16.73
C HIS A 67 16.00 -4.11 -17.38
N LEU A 68 17.08 -3.57 -16.83
CA LEU A 68 17.73 -2.34 -17.34
C LEU A 68 18.57 -2.61 -18.60
N HIS A 69 19.11 -3.83 -18.75
CA HIS A 69 20.01 -4.21 -19.84
C HIS A 69 19.55 -5.51 -20.52
N PRO A 70 18.41 -5.51 -21.23
CA PRO A 70 17.83 -6.73 -21.81
C PRO A 70 18.69 -7.36 -22.92
N SER A 71 19.55 -6.57 -23.58
CA SER A 71 20.46 -7.03 -24.63
C SER A 71 21.80 -7.53 -24.11
N SER A 72 22.11 -7.29 -22.83
CA SER A 72 23.38 -7.67 -22.21
C SER A 72 23.31 -9.08 -21.62
N PRO A 73 24.46 -9.77 -21.48
CA PRO A 73 24.48 -11.06 -20.80
C PRO A 73 23.99 -10.91 -19.36
N PRO A 74 23.35 -11.95 -18.79
CA PRO A 74 22.86 -11.89 -17.42
C PRO A 74 24.00 -11.65 -16.44
N LEU A 75 23.70 -10.91 -15.36
CA LEU A 75 24.67 -10.57 -14.33
C LEU A 75 25.21 -11.85 -13.68
N THR A 76 26.51 -12.11 -13.86
CA THR A 76 27.18 -13.26 -13.26
C THR A 76 27.59 -12.97 -11.82
N PHE A 77 27.56 -13.99 -10.97
CA PHE A 77 28.00 -13.92 -9.58
C PHE A 77 28.88 -15.14 -9.27
N PRO A 78 30.12 -14.95 -8.78
CA PRO A 78 30.80 -13.69 -8.47
C PRO A 78 31.31 -12.94 -9.72
N SER A 79 31.33 -11.61 -9.68
CA SER A 79 31.83 -10.74 -10.76
C SER A 79 32.23 -9.37 -10.21
N PRO A 80 33.31 -8.73 -10.70
CA PRO A 80 33.71 -7.39 -10.25
C PRO A 80 32.63 -6.33 -10.54
N LEU A 81 31.84 -6.51 -11.60
CA LEU A 81 30.71 -5.65 -11.92
C LEU A 81 29.57 -5.81 -10.91
N TYR A 82 29.33 -7.04 -10.44
CA TYR A 82 28.35 -7.27 -9.38
C TYR A 82 28.77 -6.57 -8.08
N ASP A 83 30.06 -6.68 -7.72
CA ASP A 83 30.59 -6.10 -6.48
C ASP A 83 30.54 -4.56 -6.50
N SER A 84 30.81 -3.94 -7.65
CA SER A 84 30.69 -2.48 -7.80
C SER A 84 29.23 -2.02 -7.67
N LEU A 85 28.30 -2.66 -8.40
CA LEU A 85 26.86 -2.34 -8.31
C LEU A 85 26.32 -2.54 -6.89
N ARG A 86 26.70 -3.65 -6.24
CA ARG A 86 26.35 -3.92 -4.85
C ARG A 86 26.84 -2.82 -3.93
N SER A 87 28.09 -2.38 -4.09
CA SER A 87 28.67 -1.30 -3.28
C SER A 87 27.93 0.02 -3.47
N THR A 88 27.54 0.34 -4.70
CA THR A 88 26.72 1.53 -5.01
C THR A 88 25.35 1.47 -4.33
N VAL A 89 24.64 0.34 -4.39
CA VAL A 89 23.34 0.20 -3.73
C VAL A 89 23.47 0.32 -2.21
N VAL A 90 24.51 -0.25 -1.61
CA VAL A 90 24.75 -0.12 -0.16
C VAL A 90 25.03 1.33 0.23
N ALA A 91 25.80 2.07 -0.56
CA ALA A 91 26.06 3.49 -0.33
C ALA A 91 24.77 4.32 -0.47
N ALA A 92 23.96 4.04 -1.48
CA ALA A 92 22.68 4.70 -1.70
C ALA A 92 21.68 4.40 -0.57
N GLU A 93 21.67 3.19 -0.03
CA GLU A 93 20.85 2.83 1.13
C GLU A 93 21.23 3.66 2.36
N LEU A 94 22.52 3.87 2.62
CA LEU A 94 22.99 4.72 3.72
C LEU A 94 22.60 6.19 3.53
N LEU A 95 22.64 6.70 2.29
CA LEU A 95 22.17 8.05 1.97
C LEU A 95 20.67 8.17 2.21
N LEU A 96 19.88 7.21 1.74
CA LEU A 96 18.44 7.17 1.95
C LEU A 96 18.09 7.14 3.45
N LEU A 97 18.80 6.36 4.26
CA LEU A 97 18.64 6.35 5.72
C LEU A 97 18.83 7.74 6.36
N ARG A 98 19.81 8.50 5.89
CA ARG A 98 20.07 9.86 6.39
C ARG A 98 18.98 10.84 5.97
N VAL A 99 18.53 10.76 4.72
CA VAL A 99 17.41 11.57 4.22
C VAL A 99 16.13 11.30 5.00
N LEU A 100 15.85 10.03 5.31
CA LEU A 100 14.72 9.60 6.13
C LEU A 100 14.92 9.87 7.63
N ARG A 101 16.09 10.40 8.05
CA ARG A 101 16.46 10.62 9.46
C ARG A 101 16.29 9.36 10.33
N PHE A 102 16.54 8.19 9.75
CA PHE A 102 16.35 6.87 10.37
C PHE A 102 14.90 6.57 10.80
N ASP A 103 13.91 7.33 10.33
CA ASP A 103 12.49 7.03 10.53
C ASP A 103 12.00 6.01 9.48
N LEU A 104 12.17 4.73 9.81
CA LEU A 104 11.82 3.61 8.92
C LEU A 104 10.45 3.02 9.20
N ARG A 105 9.89 3.27 10.39
CA ARG A 105 8.63 2.69 10.84
C ARG A 105 7.48 3.66 10.59
N VAL A 106 7.02 3.66 9.35
CA VAL A 106 5.82 4.40 8.95
C VAL A 106 4.61 3.47 9.05
N PRO A 107 3.53 3.84 9.75
CA PRO A 107 2.32 3.03 9.79
C PRO A 107 1.74 2.90 8.38
N LEU A 108 1.48 1.68 7.93
CA LEU A 108 0.89 1.43 6.62
C LEU A 108 -0.62 1.20 6.76
N PRO A 109 -1.42 1.45 5.71
CA PRO A 109 -2.85 1.14 5.74
C PRO A 109 -3.12 -0.34 6.04
N TYR A 110 -2.21 -1.24 5.63
CA TYR A 110 -2.27 -2.69 5.87
C TYR A 110 -2.39 -3.05 7.35
N ASP A 111 -1.77 -2.29 8.26
CA ASP A 111 -1.78 -2.56 9.70
C ASP A 111 -3.19 -2.44 10.31
N PHE A 112 -4.08 -1.68 9.65
CA PHE A 112 -5.43 -1.41 10.12
C PHE A 112 -6.49 -2.26 9.43
N LEU A 113 -6.19 -2.86 8.27
CA LEU A 113 -7.15 -3.60 7.46
C LEU A 113 -7.78 -4.80 8.18
N PRO A 114 -7.04 -5.68 8.90
CA PRO A 114 -7.64 -6.85 9.53
C PRO A 114 -8.76 -6.47 10.51
N ARG A 115 -8.48 -5.49 11.38
CA ARG A 115 -9.43 -4.97 12.37
C ARG A 115 -10.65 -4.29 11.73
N PHE A 116 -10.49 -3.73 10.55
CA PHE A 116 -11.59 -3.09 9.83
C PHE A 116 -12.44 -4.13 9.08
N LEU A 117 -11.83 -5.14 8.50
CA LEU A 117 -12.53 -6.24 7.85
C LEU A 117 -13.34 -7.06 8.86
N GLU A 118 -12.80 -7.34 10.05
CA GLU A 118 -13.53 -7.99 11.17
C GLU A 118 -14.81 -7.26 11.59
N LYS A 119 -14.83 -5.92 11.49
CA LYS A 119 -15.99 -5.11 11.87
C LYS A 119 -17.05 -5.01 10.77
N VAL A 120 -16.64 -5.16 9.50
CA VAL A 120 -17.50 -4.98 8.33
C VAL A 120 -18.06 -6.31 7.85
N LEU A 121 -17.27 -7.38 7.92
CA LEU A 121 -17.76 -8.73 7.73
C LEU A 121 -18.41 -9.16 9.06
N PRO A 122 -19.71 -9.48 9.10
CA PRO A 122 -20.27 -10.11 10.29
C PRO A 122 -19.46 -11.39 10.57
N PRO A 123 -19.28 -11.79 11.85
CA PRO A 123 -18.63 -13.05 12.13
C PRO A 123 -19.41 -14.14 11.39
N VAL A 124 -18.76 -14.78 10.41
CA VAL A 124 -19.11 -16.15 10.06
C VAL A 124 -19.09 -16.86 11.41
N ALA A 125 -20.27 -17.28 11.87
CA ALA A 125 -20.50 -17.77 13.23
C ALA A 125 -19.25 -18.49 13.71
N THR A 126 -18.55 -17.92 14.69
CA THR A 126 -17.51 -18.66 15.39
C THR A 126 -18.24 -19.84 16.01
N PRO A 127 -18.04 -21.09 15.57
CA PRO A 127 -18.29 -22.16 16.51
C PRO A 127 -17.35 -21.93 17.70
N GLY A 128 -17.72 -22.43 18.88
CA GLY A 128 -16.96 -22.21 20.11
C GLY A 128 -15.46 -22.43 19.93
N GLU A 129 -14.67 -21.81 20.79
CA GLU A 129 -13.19 -21.75 20.76
C GLU A 129 -12.48 -23.11 20.55
N GLU A 130 -13.19 -24.23 20.68
CA GLU A 130 -12.73 -25.60 20.50
C GLU A 130 -12.86 -26.17 19.07
N GLU A 131 -13.75 -25.64 18.20
CA GLU A 131 -13.97 -26.19 16.83
C GLU A 131 -13.15 -25.48 15.72
N CYS A 132 -12.52 -24.35 16.02
CA CYS A 132 -11.64 -23.62 15.09
C CYS A 132 -10.37 -24.40 14.68
N ALA A 133 -10.07 -25.53 15.31
CA ALA A 133 -8.89 -26.34 15.01
C ALA A 133 -9.06 -27.25 13.79
N GLU A 134 -10.30 -27.60 13.39
CA GLU A 134 -10.55 -28.60 12.34
C GLU A 134 -11.05 -28.03 11.02
N THR A 135 -11.69 -26.87 11.03
CA THR A 135 -11.98 -26.13 9.79
C THR A 135 -10.91 -25.06 9.60
N LYS A 136 -10.18 -25.14 8.48
CA LYS A 136 -9.24 -24.12 8.04
C LYS A 136 -10.03 -22.84 7.69
N ILE A 137 -10.46 -22.10 8.71
CA ILE A 137 -11.11 -20.81 8.56
C ILE A 137 -10.15 -19.95 7.75
N VAL A 138 -10.58 -19.57 6.56
CA VAL A 138 -9.83 -18.71 5.66
C VAL A 138 -9.47 -17.44 6.43
N ASP A 139 -8.19 -17.06 6.46
CA ASP A 139 -7.77 -15.81 7.08
C ASP A 139 -8.66 -14.68 6.57
N ILE A 140 -9.09 -13.76 7.43
CA ILE A 140 -10.06 -12.70 7.06
C ILE A 140 -9.55 -11.87 5.88
N CYS A 141 -8.23 -11.73 5.76
CA CYS A 141 -7.53 -11.08 4.66
C CYS A 141 -7.56 -11.88 3.34
N GLU A 142 -7.71 -13.21 3.40
CA GLU A 142 -7.82 -14.09 2.25
C GLU A 142 -9.24 -14.16 1.66
N THR A 143 -10.23 -13.59 2.35
CA THR A 143 -11.58 -13.41 1.77
C THR A 143 -11.50 -12.61 0.47
N ALA A 144 -12.48 -12.82 -0.42
CA ALA A 144 -12.55 -12.06 -1.67
C ALA A 144 -12.49 -10.55 -1.41
N LEU A 145 -13.16 -10.07 -0.34
CA LEU A 145 -13.17 -8.66 0.04
C LEU A 145 -11.79 -8.21 0.49
N GLY A 146 -11.16 -8.98 1.39
CA GLY A 146 -9.82 -8.69 1.90
C GLY A 146 -8.79 -8.55 0.78
N ARG A 147 -8.75 -9.50 -0.17
CA ARG A 147 -7.81 -9.47 -1.30
C ARG A 147 -8.02 -8.27 -2.22
N GLU A 148 -9.27 -7.87 -2.48
CA GLU A 148 -9.55 -6.70 -3.32
C GLU A 148 -9.12 -5.41 -2.63
N VAL A 149 -9.41 -5.27 -1.33
CA VAL A 149 -8.96 -4.11 -0.53
C VAL A 149 -7.43 -4.05 -0.48
N TRP A 150 -6.75 -5.18 -0.28
CA TRP A 150 -5.29 -5.25 -0.27
C TRP A 150 -4.68 -4.76 -1.59
N SER A 151 -5.27 -5.19 -2.71
CA SER A 151 -4.86 -4.78 -4.06
C SER A 151 -5.11 -3.29 -4.33
N VAL A 152 -6.25 -2.76 -3.87
CA VAL A 152 -6.55 -1.32 -3.97
C VAL A 152 -5.54 -0.50 -3.18
N VAL A 153 -5.24 -0.89 -1.93
CA VAL A 153 -4.22 -0.20 -1.11
C VAL A 153 -2.87 -0.18 -1.83
N GLY A 154 -2.43 -1.30 -2.40
CA GLY A 154 -1.15 -1.36 -3.13
C GLY A 154 -1.07 -0.37 -4.29
N ARG A 155 -2.18 -0.18 -5.03
CA ARG A 155 -2.28 0.80 -6.12
C ARG A 155 -2.29 2.23 -5.58
N VAL A 156 -3.07 2.49 -4.55
CA VAL A 156 -3.25 3.82 -3.96
C VAL A 156 -1.94 4.35 -3.34
N MET A 157 -1.13 3.47 -2.74
CA MET A 157 0.18 3.81 -2.16
C MET A 157 1.24 4.22 -3.19
N THR A 158 0.95 4.15 -4.49
CA THR A 158 1.83 4.71 -5.54
C THR A 158 1.69 6.24 -5.67
N SER A 159 0.62 6.81 -5.11
CA SER A 159 0.37 8.25 -5.17
C SER A 159 1.09 8.98 -4.04
N TYR A 160 1.82 10.02 -4.41
CA TYR A 160 2.51 10.91 -3.47
C TYR A 160 1.54 11.57 -2.48
N LYS A 161 0.35 11.95 -2.94
CA LYS A 161 -0.60 12.67 -2.09
C LYS A 161 -1.10 11.80 -0.94
N ILE A 162 -1.49 10.57 -1.27
CA ILE A 162 -2.05 9.64 -0.29
C ILE A 162 -1.03 9.30 0.79
N CYS A 163 0.23 9.08 0.41
CA CYS A 163 1.28 8.68 1.34
C CYS A 163 1.71 9.79 2.32
N ASN A 164 1.57 11.07 1.95
CA ASN A 164 2.11 12.18 2.74
C ASN A 164 1.06 13.04 3.46
N PHE A 165 -0.13 13.22 2.89
CA PHE A 165 -1.13 14.14 3.44
C PHE A 165 -2.16 13.44 4.34
N PHE A 166 -2.39 12.14 4.15
CA PHE A 166 -3.45 11.43 4.85
C PHE A 166 -2.89 10.41 5.85
N PRO A 167 -3.51 10.27 7.04
CA PRO A 167 -3.09 9.25 7.98
C PRO A 167 -3.48 7.86 7.45
N ALA A 168 -2.61 6.88 7.66
CA ALA A 168 -2.79 5.50 7.17
C ALA A 168 -4.13 4.86 7.58
N ARG A 169 -4.69 5.26 8.72
CA ARG A 169 -6.01 4.80 9.18
C ARG A 169 -7.15 5.32 8.28
N SER A 170 -7.11 6.58 7.86
CA SER A 170 -8.12 7.18 6.97
C SER A 170 -8.04 6.53 5.59
N VAL A 171 -6.83 6.33 5.08
CA VAL A 171 -6.60 5.65 3.79
C VAL A 171 -7.13 4.22 3.81
N ALA A 172 -6.87 3.47 4.87
CA ALA A 172 -7.39 2.11 5.03
C ALA A 172 -8.93 2.06 5.03
N ALA A 173 -9.56 2.99 5.75
CA ALA A 173 -11.02 3.10 5.79
C ALA A 173 -11.61 3.49 4.43
N ALA A 174 -10.98 4.43 3.73
CA ALA A 174 -11.42 4.89 2.41
C ALA A 174 -11.29 3.77 1.35
N CYS A 175 -10.19 3.02 1.35
CA CYS A 175 -10.02 1.85 0.48
C CYS A 175 -11.10 0.78 0.74
N LEU A 176 -11.42 0.50 2.01
CA LEU A 176 -12.47 -0.44 2.36
C LEU A 176 -13.85 0.03 1.90
N PHE A 177 -14.16 1.32 2.09
CA PHE A 177 -15.40 1.94 1.65
C PHE A 177 -15.56 1.91 0.13
N HIS A 178 -14.50 2.25 -0.61
CA HIS A 178 -14.47 2.19 -2.07
C HIS A 178 -14.80 0.78 -2.59
N VAL A 179 -14.15 -0.26 -2.03
CA VAL A 179 -14.42 -1.65 -2.42
C VAL A 179 -15.83 -2.09 -2.02
N ALA A 180 -16.31 -1.67 -0.85
CA ALA A 180 -17.67 -1.99 -0.41
C ALA A 180 -18.72 -1.41 -1.36
N LEU A 181 -18.57 -0.15 -1.77
CA LEU A 181 -19.44 0.50 -2.76
C LEU A 181 -19.38 -0.21 -4.11
N LYS A 182 -18.18 -0.54 -4.59
CA LYS A 182 -17.99 -1.24 -5.87
C LYS A 182 -18.66 -2.62 -5.90
N ARG A 183 -18.74 -3.29 -4.76
CA ARG A 183 -19.44 -4.57 -4.60
C ARG A 183 -20.94 -4.44 -4.33
N GLY A 184 -21.46 -3.23 -4.19
CA GLY A 184 -22.86 -2.97 -3.86
C GLY A 184 -23.23 -3.37 -2.43
N LEU A 185 -22.25 -3.48 -1.53
CA LEU A 185 -22.51 -3.72 -0.11
C LEU A 185 -23.19 -2.48 0.47
N ARG A 186 -24.43 -2.64 0.94
CA ARG A 186 -25.14 -1.56 1.63
C ARG A 186 -24.52 -1.38 3.00
N ILE A 187 -23.84 -0.25 3.14
CA ILE A 187 -23.38 0.23 4.43
C ILE A 187 -24.66 0.61 5.17
N GLY A 188 -25.00 -0.14 6.23
CA GLY A 188 -26.30 -0.05 6.88
C GLY A 188 -26.74 1.38 7.21
N ASP A 189 -28.05 1.59 7.30
CA ASP A 189 -28.89 2.80 7.21
C ASP A 189 -28.46 4.12 7.92
N GLY A 190 -27.25 4.22 8.46
CA GLY A 190 -26.67 5.44 9.03
C GLY A 190 -25.82 6.24 8.03
N SER A 191 -25.61 7.52 8.34
CA SER A 191 -24.75 8.42 7.57
C SER A 191 -23.31 7.87 7.45
N VAL A 192 -22.62 8.15 6.34
CA VAL A 192 -21.20 7.80 6.12
C VAL A 192 -20.31 8.23 7.31
N LYS A 193 -20.64 9.38 7.92
CA LYS A 193 -20.00 9.89 9.14
C LYS A 193 -20.06 8.90 10.31
N GLU A 194 -21.23 8.32 10.54
CA GLU A 194 -21.45 7.37 11.63
C GLU A 194 -20.76 6.03 11.37
N TRP A 195 -20.73 5.60 10.10
CA TRP A 195 -20.01 4.40 9.71
C TRP A 195 -18.51 4.55 9.93
N VAL A 196 -17.90 5.66 9.48
CA VAL A 196 -16.47 5.93 9.70
C VAL A 196 -16.17 6.02 11.19
N LYS A 197 -17.03 6.70 11.97
CA LYS A 197 -16.86 6.81 13.44
C LYS A 197 -16.93 5.44 14.13
N ARG A 198 -17.84 4.55 13.71
CA ARG A 198 -17.96 3.17 14.20
C ARG A 198 -16.74 2.32 13.85
N LEU A 199 -16.25 2.45 12.61
CA LEU A 199 -15.11 1.68 12.12
C LEU A 199 -13.80 2.09 12.81
N THR A 200 -13.54 3.40 12.85
CA THR A 200 -12.27 3.98 13.29
C THR A 200 -12.22 4.30 14.79
N GLY A 201 -13.36 4.25 15.48
CA GLY A 201 -13.48 4.62 16.89
C GLY A 201 -13.33 6.13 17.13
N GLY A 202 -13.62 6.96 16.11
CA GLY A 202 -13.54 8.43 16.20
C GLY A 202 -12.12 9.01 16.13
N LYS A 203 -11.12 8.22 15.70
CA LYS A 203 -9.72 8.66 15.54
C LYS A 203 -9.40 9.20 14.14
N VAL A 204 -10.41 9.40 13.31
CA VAL A 204 -10.28 9.84 11.92
C VAL A 204 -11.24 10.99 11.71
N GLU A 205 -10.69 12.12 11.24
CA GLU A 205 -11.49 13.26 10.81
C GLU A 205 -12.26 12.90 9.54
N HIS A 206 -13.51 13.35 9.46
CA HIS A 206 -14.36 13.05 8.31
C HIS A 206 -13.87 13.73 7.03
N GLU A 207 -13.26 14.91 7.15
CA GLU A 207 -12.73 15.68 6.02
C GLU A 207 -11.58 14.92 5.34
N ASP A 208 -10.58 14.48 6.12
CA ASP A 208 -9.47 13.63 5.65
C ASP A 208 -9.97 12.36 4.94
N PHE A 209 -11.06 11.76 5.43
CA PHE A 209 -11.64 10.56 4.84
C PHE A 209 -12.28 10.85 3.47
N VAL A 210 -13.05 11.94 3.34
CA VAL A 210 -13.71 12.30 2.08
C VAL A 210 -12.68 12.65 1.02
N GLU A 211 -11.69 13.47 1.37
CA GLU A 211 -10.63 13.86 0.45
C GLU A 211 -9.79 12.65 0.00
N ALA A 212 -9.45 11.75 0.92
CA ALA A 212 -8.76 10.51 0.57
C ALA A 212 -9.61 9.64 -0.36
N LEU A 213 -10.92 9.55 -0.13
CA LEU A 213 -11.83 8.78 -0.97
C LEU A 213 -11.92 9.35 -2.40
N GLU A 214 -12.04 10.66 -2.54
CA GLU A 214 -12.06 11.32 -3.85
C GLU A 214 -10.78 11.06 -4.65
N GLU A 215 -9.63 11.16 -4.00
CA GLU A 215 -8.34 10.87 -4.63
C GLU A 215 -8.22 9.38 -5.00
N ILE A 216 -8.71 8.46 -4.16
CA ILE A 216 -8.75 7.02 -4.46
C ILE A 216 -9.66 6.73 -5.66
N ASP A 217 -10.83 7.37 -5.74
CA ASP A 217 -11.77 7.22 -6.85
C ASP A 217 -11.14 7.71 -8.17
N ASN A 218 -10.41 8.84 -8.13
CA ASN A 218 -9.67 9.36 -9.27
C ASN A 218 -8.57 8.40 -9.73
N LEU A 219 -7.82 7.81 -8.81
CA LEU A 219 -6.72 6.87 -9.10
C LEU A 219 -7.21 5.50 -9.57
N CYS A 220 -8.32 5.01 -9.00
CA CYS A 220 -8.88 3.71 -9.35
C CYS A 220 -9.74 3.75 -10.63
N GLY A 221 -10.02 4.94 -11.17
CA GLY A 221 -10.74 5.09 -12.42
C GLY A 221 -12.12 4.44 -12.36
N ALA A 222 -12.91 4.73 -11.33
CA ALA A 222 -14.31 4.38 -11.36
C ALA A 222 -15.01 5.22 -12.44
N SER A 223 -15.15 4.66 -13.64
CA SER A 223 -16.10 5.08 -14.66
C SER A 223 -17.41 5.49 -13.98
N SER A 224 -17.73 6.80 -14.01
CA SER A 224 -19.05 7.44 -14.22
C SER A 224 -20.39 6.80 -13.77
N GLN A 225 -20.41 5.65 -13.09
CA GLN A 225 -21.62 4.94 -12.65
C GLN A 225 -21.94 5.21 -11.18
N VAL A 226 -20.94 5.47 -10.32
CA VAL A 226 -21.20 5.82 -8.90
C VAL A 226 -21.83 7.22 -8.77
N ARG A 227 -21.49 8.15 -9.68
CA ARG A 227 -22.14 9.48 -9.75
C ARG A 227 -23.65 9.41 -10.04
N HIS A 228 -24.11 8.38 -10.74
CA HIS A 228 -25.55 8.21 -11.03
C HIS A 228 -26.35 7.54 -9.91
N GLN A 229 -25.68 6.88 -8.96
CA GLN A 229 -26.37 6.21 -7.86
C GLN A 229 -26.55 7.12 -6.64
N ALA A 230 -25.65 8.08 -6.42
CA ALA A 230 -25.86 9.18 -5.47
C ALA A 230 -26.88 10.22 -5.97
N GLY A 231 -27.19 10.26 -7.28
CA GLY A 231 -28.18 11.15 -7.88
C GLY A 231 -29.59 10.55 -8.05
N ARG A 232 -29.85 9.33 -7.57
CA ARG A 232 -31.16 8.64 -7.69
C ARG A 232 -31.97 8.62 -6.38
N GLU A 233 -31.61 9.45 -5.41
CA GLU A 233 -32.41 9.71 -4.20
C GLU A 233 -33.42 10.86 -4.35
N THR A 234 -33.76 11.27 -5.57
CA THR A 234 -34.95 12.11 -5.80
C THR A 234 -35.85 11.49 -6.87
N LEU A 235 -37.14 11.39 -6.53
CA LEU A 235 -38.29 10.94 -7.34
C LEU A 235 -38.62 9.44 -7.30
N ARG A 236 -39.33 9.00 -6.26
CA ARG A 236 -40.81 8.85 -6.29
C ARG A 236 -41.33 8.32 -4.95
N VAL A 237 -41.82 9.24 -4.12
CA VAL A 237 -42.98 9.00 -3.25
C VAL A 237 -44.22 9.10 -4.16
N GLY A 238 -45.26 8.34 -3.84
CA GLY A 238 -46.48 8.18 -4.65
C GLY A 238 -47.23 9.44 -5.03
#